data_AF-A0A2W2F223-F1
#
_entry.id   AF-A0A2W2F223-F1
#
_cell.length_a   1.000
_cell.length_b   1.000
_cell.length_c   1.000
_cell.angle_alpha   90.00
_cell.angle_beta   90.00
_cell.angle_gamma   90.00
#
_symmetry.space_group_name_H-M   'P 1'
#
loop_
_entity.id
_entity.type
_entity.pdbx_description
1 polymer ?
#
loop_
_entity_poly.entity_id
_entity_poly.type
_entity_poly.pdbx_seq_one_letter_code
_entity_poly.pdbx_strand_id
1 'polypeptide(L)'
;MLAQTSALSIRWWEPELPAMIALLQALSHYLTHYTSAGWLSLVRYGYVSLRREALEELLSRTLPTLQAELAAWLPLDNFTEAQQILERLDHMPLRLWPQEPGPVVHWAGPDILIDFEAASRHLHRLCTVAGTTHDPKVAKVRADHFEQTVQHLIDQTPWKPSQSAPIRGFKPRPRGTKVLTDFDAVGELSDTLLIVSCKSHPYTASYDAGDHKTVRNVASLVENAVTKWAEVVATLTGRPVGANYDFSRYRRILGTVCLPHTPYTSLGPATEVIDTNAQGQPLRAANSFEELATWLGAEKG
;
A
#
# COMPACT_ATOMS: atom_id res chain seq x y z
N MET A 1 17.36 -11.54 20.54
CA MET A 1 17.93 -10.18 20.73
C MET A 1 18.69 -9.76 19.47
N LEU A 2 17.97 -9.60 18.35
CA LEU A 2 18.45 -9.12 17.03
C LEU A 2 17.20 -8.74 16.22
N ALA A 3 16.51 -7.64 16.58
CA ALA A 3 15.33 -7.17 15.83
C ALA A 3 14.97 -5.68 16.04
N GLN A 4 15.77 -4.87 16.72
CA GLN A 4 15.37 -3.49 17.06
C GLN A 4 16.24 -2.39 16.43
N THR A 5 17.35 -2.73 15.77
CA THR A 5 18.33 -1.71 15.34
C THR A 5 18.21 -1.24 13.89
N SER A 6 17.30 -1.79 13.07
CA SER A 6 17.18 -1.40 11.64
C SER A 6 15.95 -0.54 11.29
N ALA A 7 14.91 -0.57 12.14
CA ALA A 7 13.65 0.16 11.89
C ALA A 7 13.79 1.69 12.03
N LEU A 8 14.82 2.17 12.73
CA LEU A 8 15.04 3.60 13.03
C LEU A 8 15.47 4.46 11.82
N SER A 9 15.66 3.87 10.62
CA SER A 9 16.28 4.58 9.48
C SER A 9 15.37 4.87 8.28
N ILE A 10 14.09 4.52 8.36
CA ILE A 10 13.15 4.66 7.24
C ILE A 10 12.02 5.61 7.67
N ARG A 11 12.01 6.82 7.10
CA ARG A 11 10.89 7.75 7.25
C ARG A 11 9.86 7.43 6.18
N TRP A 12 8.76 6.79 6.57
CA TRP A 12 7.66 6.43 5.65
C TRP A 12 6.48 7.42 5.71
N TRP A 13 6.45 8.29 6.72
CA TRP A 13 5.33 9.19 7.01
C TRP A 13 5.64 10.66 6.71
N GLU A 14 4.58 11.45 6.55
CA GLU A 14 4.62 12.92 6.47
C GLU A 14 4.70 13.54 7.89
N PRO A 15 5.38 14.68 8.08
CA PRO A 15 5.50 15.35 9.40
C PRO A 15 4.17 15.67 10.09
N GLU A 16 3.09 15.77 9.31
CA GLU A 16 1.73 16.04 9.77
C GLU A 16 1.09 14.80 10.45
N LEU A 17 1.53 13.58 10.14
CA LEU A 17 0.97 12.35 10.72
C LEU A 17 1.13 12.30 12.25
N PRO A 18 2.34 12.47 12.82
CA PRO A 18 2.51 12.56 14.27
C PRO A 18 1.63 13.62 14.94
N ALA A 19 1.48 14.80 14.32
CA ALA A 19 0.66 15.89 14.85
C ALA A 19 -0.83 15.52 14.85
N MET A 20 -1.32 14.87 13.80
CA MET A 20 -2.70 14.41 13.69
C MET A 20 -3.04 13.36 14.75
N ILE A 21 -2.14 12.39 14.95
CA ILE A 21 -2.32 11.35 15.97
C ILE A 21 -2.34 11.99 17.36
N ALA A 22 -1.41 12.91 17.64
CA ALA A 22 -1.35 13.60 18.93
C ALA A 22 -2.63 14.39 19.23
N LEU A 23 -3.17 15.13 18.26
CA LEU A 23 -4.45 15.83 18.40
C LEU A 23 -5.60 14.86 18.71
N LEU A 24 -5.74 13.79 17.93
CA LEU A 24 -6.84 12.84 18.09
C LEU A 24 -6.77 12.07 19.42
N GLN A 25 -5.57 11.69 19.86
CA GLN A 25 -5.38 11.05 21.17
C GLN A 25 -5.69 12.01 22.32
N ALA A 26 -5.24 13.26 22.24
CA ALA A 26 -5.58 14.29 23.23
C ALA A 26 -7.10 14.51 23.32
N LEU A 27 -7.78 14.61 22.18
CA LEU A 27 -9.25 14.76 22.15
C LEU A 27 -9.98 13.52 22.69
N SER A 28 -9.48 12.32 22.42
CA SER A 28 -10.01 11.09 23.02
C SER A 28 -9.95 11.15 24.56
N HIS A 29 -8.82 11.62 25.11
CA HIS A 29 -8.68 11.83 26.55
C HIS A 29 -9.66 12.89 27.07
N TYR A 30 -9.84 14.00 26.34
CA TYR A 30 -10.81 15.05 26.69
C TYR A 30 -12.25 14.54 26.73
N LEU A 31 -12.68 13.86 25.66
CA LEU A 31 -14.02 13.30 25.53
C LEU A 31 -14.29 12.22 26.58
N THR A 32 -13.29 11.44 26.96
CA THR A 32 -13.45 10.36 27.94
C THR A 32 -13.51 10.88 29.37
N HIS A 33 -12.69 11.88 29.73
CA HIS A 33 -12.48 12.25 31.13
C HIS A 33 -13.07 13.60 31.54
N TYR A 34 -13.39 14.49 30.61
CA TYR A 34 -13.73 15.89 30.93
C TYR A 34 -15.11 16.33 30.49
N THR A 35 -15.76 15.67 29.52
CA THR A 35 -17.09 16.11 29.06
C THR A 35 -17.93 15.02 28.39
N SER A 36 -19.19 14.89 28.83
CA SER A 36 -20.22 14.16 28.08
C SER A 36 -20.86 15.03 26.98
N ALA A 37 -20.83 16.35 27.12
CA ALA A 37 -21.35 17.27 26.11
C ALA A 37 -20.50 17.28 24.83
N GLY A 38 -19.19 17.04 24.94
CA GLY A 38 -18.30 16.87 23.79
C GLY A 38 -18.72 15.69 22.90
N TRP A 39 -19.09 14.56 23.51
CA TRP A 39 -19.65 13.41 22.77
C TRP A 39 -20.94 13.75 22.05
N LEU A 40 -21.84 14.50 22.69
CA LEU A 40 -23.09 14.93 22.07
C LEU A 40 -22.85 15.86 20.88
N SER A 41 -21.89 16.79 20.98
CA SER A 41 -21.50 17.66 19.86
C SER A 41 -20.91 16.86 18.70
N LEU A 42 -20.00 15.94 19.01
CA LEU A 42 -19.35 15.08 18.02
C LEU A 42 -20.39 14.23 17.25
N VAL A 43 -21.29 13.56 17.97
CA VAL A 43 -22.31 12.71 17.34
C VAL A 43 -23.35 13.51 16.55
N ARG A 44 -23.69 14.73 16.98
CA ARG A 44 -24.71 15.55 16.30
C ARG A 44 -24.17 16.30 15.08
N TYR A 45 -22.95 16.82 15.17
CA TYR A 45 -22.44 17.79 14.20
C TYR A 45 -21.13 17.35 13.53
N GLY A 46 -20.43 16.35 14.07
CA GLY A 46 -19.09 15.97 13.60
C GLY A 46 -17.97 16.87 14.15
N TYR A 47 -18.28 17.81 15.06
CA TYR A 47 -17.32 18.75 15.61
C TYR A 47 -17.24 18.65 17.13
N VAL A 48 -16.03 18.89 17.67
CA VAL A 48 -15.84 19.18 19.09
C VAL A 48 -15.44 20.65 19.24
N SER A 49 -16.19 21.38 20.06
CA SER A 49 -15.89 22.77 20.41
C SER A 49 -15.32 22.84 21.81
N LEU A 50 -14.22 23.58 21.97
CA LEU A 50 -13.60 23.86 23.25
C LEU A 50 -12.87 25.20 23.21
N ARG A 51 -12.44 25.70 24.37
CA ARG A 51 -11.56 26.88 24.42
C ARG A 51 -10.17 26.53 23.93
N ARG A 52 -9.52 27.47 23.25
CA ARG A 52 -8.16 27.33 22.77
C ARG A 52 -7.19 26.97 23.89
N GLU A 53 -7.25 27.68 25.01
CA GLU A 53 -6.36 27.46 26.15
C GLU A 53 -6.56 26.06 26.75
N ALA A 54 -7.80 25.55 26.73
CA ALA A 54 -8.10 24.20 27.20
C ALA A 54 -7.51 23.13 26.27
N LEU A 55 -7.49 23.36 24.95
CA LEU A 55 -6.84 22.46 24.00
C LEU A 55 -5.31 22.48 24.17
N GLU A 56 -4.71 23.66 24.31
CA GLU A 56 -3.27 23.82 24.54
C GLU A 56 -2.82 23.14 25.84
N GLU A 57 -3.59 23.31 26.92
CA GLU A 57 -3.34 22.64 28.20
C GLU A 57 -3.48 21.12 28.08
N LEU A 58 -4.54 20.64 27.43
CA LEU A 58 -4.79 19.21 27.19
C LEU A 58 -3.64 18.57 26.41
N LEU A 59 -3.23 19.19 25.31
CA LEU A 59 -2.08 18.75 24.51
C LEU A 59 -0.82 18.74 25.37
N SER A 60 -0.52 19.84 26.09
CA SER A 60 0.68 19.93 26.93
C SER A 60 0.74 18.86 28.02
N ARG A 61 -0.40 18.52 28.62
CA ARG A 61 -0.51 17.47 29.65
C ARG A 61 -0.33 16.07 29.08
N THR A 62 -0.88 15.80 27.90
CA THR A 62 -0.86 14.46 27.28
C THR A 62 0.44 14.19 26.53
N LEU A 63 1.10 15.22 26.01
CA LEU A 63 2.23 15.11 25.10
C LEU A 63 3.39 14.24 25.60
N PRO A 64 3.82 14.27 26.88
CA PRO A 64 4.89 13.39 27.36
C PRO A 64 4.55 11.90 27.23
N THR A 65 3.30 11.52 27.49
CA THR A 65 2.83 10.14 27.32
C THR A 65 2.70 9.80 25.84
N LEU A 66 2.12 10.69 25.04
CA LEU A 66 1.95 10.46 23.60
C LEU A 66 3.29 10.36 22.87
N GLN A 67 4.28 11.18 23.23
CA GLN A 67 5.63 11.09 22.64
C GLN A 67 6.28 9.74 22.88
N ALA A 68 6.11 9.13 24.06
CA ALA A 68 6.69 7.82 24.35
C ALA A 68 6.09 6.73 23.44
N GLU A 69 4.78 6.82 23.15
CA GLU A 69 4.09 5.94 22.21
C GLU A 69 4.49 6.24 20.76
N LEU A 70 4.46 7.51 20.37
CA LEU A 70 4.82 7.97 19.02
C LEU A 70 6.28 7.66 18.71
N ALA A 71 7.22 7.77 19.64
CA ALA A 71 8.62 7.44 19.41
C ALA A 71 8.85 5.96 19.04
N ALA A 72 7.94 5.06 19.45
CA ALA A 72 8.01 3.66 19.07
C ALA A 72 7.65 3.42 17.60
N TRP A 73 6.79 4.28 17.02
CA TRP A 73 6.27 4.13 15.65
C TRP A 73 6.84 5.15 14.66
N LEU A 74 7.15 6.36 15.15
CA LEU A 74 7.52 7.58 14.43
C LEU A 74 8.73 8.28 15.12
N PRO A 75 9.89 7.62 15.25
CA PRO A 75 11.03 8.03 16.09
C PRO A 75 11.73 9.35 15.71
N LEU A 76 11.35 10.00 14.60
CA LEU A 76 12.06 11.17 14.04
C LEU A 76 11.35 12.50 14.27
N ASP A 77 10.13 12.50 14.79
CA ASP A 77 9.35 13.72 15.02
C ASP A 77 9.01 13.84 16.52
N ASN A 78 9.72 14.73 17.21
CA ASN A 78 9.49 15.04 18.63
C ASN A 78 8.87 16.44 18.74
N PHE A 79 7.65 16.53 19.28
CA PHE A 79 7.01 17.82 19.58
C PHE A 79 7.25 18.21 21.02
N THR A 80 8.05 19.22 21.31
CA THR A 80 8.28 19.66 22.70
C THR A 80 7.12 20.47 23.28
N GLU A 81 6.25 21.03 22.42
CA GLU A 81 5.22 21.99 22.81
C GLU A 81 3.91 21.75 22.05
N ALA A 82 2.77 22.02 22.70
CA ALA A 82 1.44 21.91 22.09
C ALA A 82 1.30 22.81 20.84
N GLN A 83 1.91 23.99 20.87
CA GLN A 83 1.87 24.95 19.78
C GLN A 83 2.46 24.38 18.48
N GLN A 84 3.51 23.55 18.55
CA GLN A 84 4.12 22.91 17.38
C GLN A 84 3.15 21.94 16.68
N ILE A 85 2.27 21.29 17.44
CA ILE A 85 1.24 20.39 16.90
C ILE A 85 0.19 21.21 16.16
N LEU A 86 -0.32 22.26 16.81
CA LEU A 86 -1.36 23.12 16.23
C LEU A 86 -0.86 23.83 14.97
N GLU A 87 0.36 24.37 14.97
CA GLU A 87 0.98 24.99 13.80
C GLU A 87 1.16 24.00 12.65
N ARG A 88 1.56 22.75 12.95
CA ARG A 88 1.70 21.71 11.92
C ARG A 88 0.38 21.42 11.23
N LEU A 89 -0.71 21.36 12.01
CA LEU A 89 -2.05 21.07 11.50
C LEU A 89 -2.66 22.27 10.75
N ASP A 90 -2.40 23.49 11.19
CA ASP A 90 -2.86 24.72 10.53
C ASP A 90 -2.20 24.94 9.17
N HIS A 91 -0.94 24.51 9.04
CA HIS A 91 -0.18 24.58 7.78
C HIS A 91 -0.37 23.38 6.86
N MET A 92 -1.33 22.49 7.15
CA MET A 92 -1.62 21.37 6.25
C MET A 92 -2.07 21.90 4.87
N PRO A 93 -1.46 21.42 3.77
CA PRO A 93 -1.78 21.91 2.45
C PRO A 93 -3.22 21.53 2.07
N LEU A 94 -4.00 22.52 1.63
CA LEU A 94 -5.29 22.27 1.02
C LEU A 94 -5.10 21.52 -0.31
N ARG A 95 -5.83 20.43 -0.49
CA ARG A 95 -5.84 19.66 -1.75
C ARG A 95 -7.20 19.82 -2.43
N LEU A 96 -7.16 20.47 -3.59
CA LEU A 96 -8.33 20.68 -4.43
C LEU A 96 -8.69 19.44 -5.24
N TRP A 97 -7.73 18.51 -5.44
CA TRP A 97 -7.97 17.28 -6.16
C TRP A 97 -7.07 16.10 -5.70
N PRO A 98 -7.64 14.91 -5.39
CA PRO A 98 -9.07 14.72 -5.11
C PRO A 98 -9.49 15.67 -3.98
N GLN A 99 -10.75 16.11 -3.98
CA GLN A 99 -11.19 17.11 -3.01
C GLN A 99 -11.06 16.54 -1.59
N GLU A 100 -10.13 17.12 -0.83
CA GLU A 100 -9.94 16.81 0.57
C GLU A 100 -10.81 17.72 1.44
N PRO A 101 -11.20 17.27 2.65
CA PRO A 101 -11.90 18.13 3.59
C PRO A 101 -11.01 19.31 3.98
N GLY A 102 -11.67 20.36 4.46
CA GLY A 102 -11.01 21.59 4.87
C GLY A 102 -10.06 21.43 6.06
N PRO A 103 -9.67 22.55 6.70
CA PRO A 103 -8.85 22.53 7.89
C PRO A 103 -9.46 21.66 8.99
N VAL A 104 -8.62 20.93 9.72
CA VAL A 104 -9.04 20.18 10.91
C VAL A 104 -9.38 21.12 12.08
N VAL A 105 -8.71 22.27 12.10
CA VAL A 105 -8.84 23.27 13.15
C VAL A 105 -9.52 24.51 12.58
N HIS A 106 -10.64 24.90 13.19
CA HIS A 106 -11.33 26.16 12.88
C HIS A 106 -11.24 27.11 14.07
N TRP A 107 -10.59 28.25 13.85
CA TRP A 107 -10.42 29.30 14.84
C TRP A 107 -11.65 30.21 14.90
N ALA A 108 -12.27 30.32 16.08
CA ALA A 108 -13.47 31.13 16.32
C ALA A 108 -13.27 32.05 17.54
N GLY A 109 -12.26 32.92 17.48
CA GLY A 109 -11.88 33.79 18.60
C GLY A 109 -11.23 32.99 19.73
N PRO A 110 -11.74 33.02 20.97
CA PRO A 110 -11.22 32.20 22.07
C PRO A 110 -11.60 30.72 21.96
N ASP A 111 -12.59 30.41 21.13
CA ASP A 111 -13.07 29.06 20.91
C ASP A 111 -12.44 28.45 19.67
N ILE A 112 -12.28 27.13 19.70
CA ILE A 112 -11.76 26.32 18.61
C ILE A 112 -12.77 25.21 18.32
N LEU A 113 -13.05 24.98 17.04
CA LEU A 113 -13.81 23.83 16.58
C LEU A 113 -12.85 22.87 15.89
N ILE A 114 -12.85 21.62 16.36
CA ILE A 114 -12.12 20.54 15.71
C ILE A 114 -13.09 19.72 14.88
N ASP A 115 -12.85 19.66 13.57
CA ASP A 115 -13.59 18.84 12.62
C ASP A 115 -13.06 17.40 12.64
N PHE A 116 -13.84 16.48 13.20
CA PHE A 116 -13.46 15.08 13.29
C PHE A 116 -13.57 14.33 11.97
N GLU A 117 -14.45 14.76 11.06
CA GLU A 117 -14.55 14.18 9.71
C GLU A 117 -13.28 14.53 8.94
N ALA A 118 -12.89 15.81 8.96
CA ALA A 118 -11.67 16.27 8.34
C ALA A 118 -10.45 15.58 8.94
N ALA A 119 -10.34 15.52 10.28
CA ALA A 119 -9.24 14.85 10.97
C ALA A 119 -9.11 13.38 10.58
N SER A 120 -10.23 12.65 10.53
CA SER A 120 -10.24 11.21 10.20
C SER A 120 -9.81 10.96 8.75
N ARG A 121 -10.32 11.76 7.81
CA ARG A 121 -9.93 11.66 6.40
C ARG A 121 -8.46 12.02 6.18
N HIS A 122 -7.98 13.09 6.83
CA HIS A 122 -6.57 13.48 6.79
C HIS A 122 -5.68 12.39 7.41
N LEU A 123 -6.08 11.80 8.54
CA LEU A 123 -5.35 10.67 9.13
C LEU A 123 -5.25 9.49 8.17
N HIS A 124 -6.37 9.08 7.55
CA HIS A 124 -6.38 7.99 6.58
C HIS A 124 -5.41 8.24 5.41
N ARG A 125 -5.41 9.46 4.88
CA ARG A 125 -4.46 9.88 3.85
C ARG A 125 -3.01 9.85 4.33
N LEU A 126 -2.74 10.41 5.50
CA LEU A 126 -1.40 10.51 6.07
C LEU A 126 -0.79 9.12 6.39
N CYS A 127 -1.64 8.14 6.69
CA CYS A 127 -1.25 6.74 6.85
C CYS A 127 -0.97 6.02 5.50
N THR A 128 -1.29 6.64 4.36
CA THR A 128 -1.09 6.02 3.06
C THR A 128 0.39 6.07 2.66
N VAL A 129 1.03 4.91 2.54
CA VAL A 129 2.45 4.71 2.15
C VAL A 129 2.72 5.00 0.64
N ALA A 130 1.84 5.78 0.01
CA ALA A 130 1.86 6.07 -1.42
C ALA A 130 2.43 7.45 -1.79
N GLY A 131 2.55 8.37 -0.84
CA GLY A 131 2.40 9.80 -1.16
C GLY A 131 3.64 10.58 -1.56
N THR A 132 4.74 10.51 -0.80
CA THR A 132 5.73 11.61 -0.84
C THR A 132 7.15 11.20 -0.46
N THR A 133 7.33 10.07 0.22
CA THR A 133 8.64 9.56 0.58
C THR A 133 9.27 8.88 -0.63
N HIS A 134 10.12 9.63 -1.34
CA HIS A 134 11.03 9.10 -2.37
C HIS A 134 12.10 8.15 -1.81
N ASP A 135 11.96 7.70 -0.56
CA ASP A 135 12.89 6.77 0.07
C ASP A 135 12.78 5.41 -0.62
N PRO A 136 13.82 4.96 -1.34
CA PRO A 136 13.83 3.67 -2.01
C PRO A 136 13.58 2.49 -1.06
N LYS A 137 13.90 2.64 0.23
CA LYS A 137 13.66 1.60 1.24
C LYS A 137 12.17 1.40 1.51
N VAL A 138 11.38 2.48 1.55
CA VAL A 138 9.91 2.40 1.71
C VAL A 138 9.29 1.68 0.51
N ALA A 139 9.70 2.08 -0.70
CA ALA A 139 9.23 1.44 -1.93
C ALA A 139 9.56 -0.06 -1.95
N LYS A 140 10.75 -0.44 -1.47
CA LYS A 140 11.15 -1.84 -1.36
C LYS A 140 10.31 -2.62 -0.35
N VAL A 141 10.10 -2.10 0.88
CA VAL A 141 9.27 -2.79 1.89
C VAL A 141 7.84 -2.99 1.36
N ARG A 142 7.28 -2.00 0.67
CA ARG A 142 5.95 -2.11 0.05
C ARG A 142 5.92 -3.14 -1.09
N ALA A 143 6.98 -3.23 -1.89
CA ALA A 143 7.11 -4.25 -2.92
C ALA A 143 7.17 -5.65 -2.28
N ASP A 144 8.09 -5.86 -1.34
CA ASP A 144 8.26 -7.14 -0.62
C ASP A 144 6.95 -7.59 0.06
N HIS A 145 6.21 -6.66 0.68
CA HIS A 145 4.92 -6.96 1.31
C HIS A 145 3.84 -7.36 0.29
N PHE A 146 3.78 -6.68 -0.86
CA PHE A 146 2.83 -7.01 -1.92
C PHE A 146 3.12 -8.38 -2.53
N GLU A 147 4.40 -8.71 -2.77
CA GLU A 147 4.82 -10.05 -3.22
C GLU A 147 4.40 -11.15 -2.25
N GLN A 148 4.59 -10.91 -0.94
CA GLN A 148 4.14 -11.84 0.11
C GLN A 148 2.62 -11.98 0.12
N THR A 149 1.88 -10.89 -0.07
CA THR A 149 0.41 -10.90 -0.10
C THR A 149 -0.11 -11.70 -1.29
N VAL A 150 0.48 -11.54 -2.48
CA VAL A 150 0.13 -12.32 -3.67
C VAL A 150 0.47 -13.80 -3.48
N GLN A 151 1.63 -14.12 -2.91
CA GLN A 151 1.96 -15.52 -2.60
C GLN A 151 0.98 -16.11 -1.57
N HIS A 152 0.61 -15.35 -0.54
CA HIS A 152 -0.34 -15.79 0.47
C HIS A 152 -1.72 -16.11 -0.14
N LEU A 153 -2.19 -15.26 -1.06
CA LEU A 153 -3.40 -15.51 -1.84
C LEU A 153 -3.29 -16.85 -2.60
N ILE A 154 -2.21 -17.06 -3.34
CA ILE A 154 -1.99 -18.31 -4.10
C ILE A 154 -1.98 -19.52 -3.16
N ASP A 155 -1.30 -19.41 -2.03
CA ASP A 155 -1.15 -20.49 -1.03
C ASP A 155 -2.48 -20.89 -0.38
N GLN A 156 -3.51 -20.04 -0.43
CA GLN A 156 -4.87 -20.32 0.06
C GLN A 156 -5.77 -21.00 -0.98
N THR A 157 -5.28 -21.21 -2.21
CA THR A 157 -6.06 -21.79 -3.32
C THR A 157 -5.51 -23.16 -3.72
N PRO A 158 -6.19 -23.90 -4.63
CA PRO A 158 -5.64 -25.12 -5.21
C PRO A 158 -4.31 -24.93 -5.96
N TRP A 159 -3.93 -23.68 -6.28
CA TRP A 159 -2.66 -23.33 -6.91
C TRP A 159 -1.47 -23.29 -5.94
N LYS A 160 -1.66 -23.62 -4.66
CA LYS A 160 -0.56 -23.66 -3.69
C LYS A 160 0.59 -24.55 -4.22
N PRO A 161 1.81 -24.00 -4.35
CA PRO A 161 2.94 -24.73 -4.92
C PRO A 161 3.31 -25.97 -4.09
N SER A 162 3.62 -27.08 -4.77
CA SER A 162 4.20 -28.24 -4.10
C SER A 162 5.64 -27.96 -3.63
N GLN A 163 6.19 -28.83 -2.77
CA GLN A 163 7.58 -28.72 -2.31
C GLN A 163 8.63 -28.79 -3.44
N SER A 164 8.21 -29.25 -4.61
CA SER A 164 9.07 -29.44 -5.78
C SER A 164 8.94 -28.32 -6.81
N ALA A 165 7.97 -27.41 -6.61
CA ALA A 165 7.84 -26.20 -7.40
C ALA A 165 8.90 -25.16 -6.97
N PRO A 166 9.26 -24.20 -7.86
CA PRO A 166 10.15 -23.12 -7.47
C PRO A 166 9.53 -22.29 -6.34
N ILE A 167 10.37 -21.81 -5.42
CA ILE A 167 9.93 -20.94 -4.33
C ILE A 167 9.80 -19.48 -4.79
N ARG A 168 9.06 -18.67 -4.04
CA ARG A 168 9.06 -17.20 -4.19
C ARG A 168 10.50 -16.66 -4.17
N GLY A 169 10.80 -15.73 -5.08
CA GLY A 169 12.13 -15.14 -5.27
C GLY A 169 13.10 -16.03 -6.03
N PHE A 170 12.64 -17.16 -6.58
CA PHE A 170 13.48 -18.03 -7.40
C PHE A 170 13.95 -17.32 -8.68
N LYS A 171 15.23 -17.51 -9.02
CA LYS A 171 15.91 -16.81 -10.13
C LYS A 171 16.39 -17.83 -11.17
N PRO A 172 15.57 -18.20 -12.18
CA PRO A 172 15.98 -19.13 -13.23
C PRO A 172 17.17 -18.59 -14.04
N ARG A 173 18.11 -19.49 -14.33
CA ARG A 173 19.27 -19.24 -15.17
C ARG A 173 19.35 -20.31 -16.27
N PRO A 174 18.97 -19.98 -17.51
CA PRO A 174 19.20 -20.88 -18.64
C PRO A 174 20.71 -21.15 -18.80
N ARG A 175 21.07 -22.31 -19.36
CA ARG A 175 22.50 -22.67 -19.54
C ARG A 175 23.17 -21.69 -20.50
N GLY A 176 24.35 -21.19 -20.11
CA GLY A 176 25.13 -20.26 -20.93
C GLY A 176 24.57 -18.84 -21.02
N THR A 177 23.51 -18.50 -20.26
CA THR A 177 22.93 -17.15 -20.23
C THR A 177 23.00 -16.52 -18.84
N LYS A 178 22.70 -15.22 -18.76
CA LYS A 178 22.47 -14.55 -17.49
C LYS A 178 21.16 -15.04 -16.85
N VAL A 179 21.02 -14.77 -15.54
CA VAL A 179 19.75 -14.93 -14.81
C VAL A 179 18.68 -14.09 -15.50
N LEU A 180 17.47 -14.63 -15.66
CA LEU A 180 16.37 -13.92 -16.30
C LEU A 180 15.82 -12.81 -15.39
N THR A 181 15.13 -13.20 -14.33
CA THR A 181 14.51 -12.33 -13.32
C THR A 181 14.01 -13.22 -12.18
N ASP A 182 13.73 -12.65 -11.01
CA ASP A 182 13.02 -13.34 -9.92
C ASP A 182 11.56 -13.62 -10.27
N PHE A 183 11.01 -14.68 -9.68
CA PHE A 183 9.57 -14.91 -9.59
C PHE A 183 9.03 -14.28 -8.31
N ASP A 184 8.19 -13.26 -8.46
CA ASP A 184 7.67 -12.46 -7.34
C ASP A 184 6.59 -13.26 -6.56
N ALA A 185 5.86 -14.13 -7.24
CA ALA A 185 5.06 -15.20 -6.65
C ALA A 185 4.95 -16.40 -7.59
N VAL A 186 4.66 -17.59 -7.04
CA VAL A 186 4.58 -18.85 -7.77
C VAL A 186 3.35 -19.64 -7.34
N GLY A 187 2.64 -20.20 -8.32
CA GLY A 187 1.61 -21.21 -8.11
C GLY A 187 1.85 -22.45 -8.97
N GLU A 188 1.27 -23.57 -8.58
CA GLU A 188 1.31 -24.83 -9.33
C GLU A 188 -0.06 -25.49 -9.27
N LEU A 189 -0.57 -25.91 -10.42
CA LEU A 189 -1.77 -26.74 -10.51
C LEU A 189 -1.54 -27.84 -11.56
N SER A 190 -1.46 -29.08 -11.08
CA SER A 190 -1.20 -30.26 -11.92
C SER A 190 0.10 -30.12 -12.75
N ASP A 191 0.00 -30.04 -14.08
CA ASP A 191 1.14 -29.89 -15.00
C ASP A 191 1.37 -28.43 -15.44
N THR A 192 0.79 -27.48 -14.70
CA THR A 192 0.86 -26.05 -15.03
C THR A 192 1.57 -25.28 -13.91
N LEU A 193 2.61 -24.52 -14.29
CA LEU A 193 3.31 -23.58 -13.43
C LEU A 193 2.76 -22.17 -13.68
N LEU A 194 2.37 -21.46 -12.63
CA LEU A 194 2.06 -20.03 -12.65
C LEU A 194 3.24 -19.25 -12.09
N ILE A 195 3.78 -18.31 -12.86
CA ILE A 195 4.79 -17.36 -12.41
C ILE A 195 4.23 -15.94 -12.49
N VAL A 196 4.33 -15.21 -11.39
CA VAL A 196 3.75 -13.86 -11.28
C VAL A 196 4.87 -12.84 -11.15
N SER A 197 4.77 -11.73 -11.89
CA SER A 197 5.53 -10.53 -11.59
C SER A 197 4.66 -9.50 -10.89
N CYS A 198 5.01 -9.16 -9.66
CA CYS A 198 4.29 -8.18 -8.87
C CYS A 198 4.81 -6.77 -9.20
N LYS A 199 3.89 -5.81 -9.31
CA LYS A 199 4.21 -4.38 -9.43
C LYS A 199 3.42 -3.64 -8.37
N SER A 200 4.08 -3.35 -7.24
CA SER A 200 3.52 -2.60 -6.11
C SER A 200 3.45 -1.10 -6.41
N HIS A 201 2.78 -0.74 -7.50
CA HIS A 201 2.51 0.64 -7.88
C HIS A 201 1.26 1.11 -7.10
N PRO A 202 1.36 2.19 -6.32
CA PRO A 202 0.22 2.66 -5.54
C PRO A 202 -0.81 3.36 -6.42
N TYR A 203 -2.07 3.31 -6.01
CA TYR A 203 -3.11 4.18 -6.57
C TYR A 203 -2.93 5.57 -5.98
N THR A 204 -2.62 6.56 -6.82
CA THR A 204 -2.31 7.93 -6.35
C THR A 204 -3.42 8.89 -6.70
N ALA A 205 -3.52 9.98 -5.93
CA ALA A 205 -4.39 11.11 -6.24
C ALA A 205 -4.22 11.64 -7.67
N SER A 206 -2.97 11.77 -8.15
CA SER A 206 -2.68 12.22 -9.51
C SER A 206 -3.15 11.21 -10.56
N TYR A 207 -3.06 9.92 -10.27
CA TYR A 207 -3.59 8.88 -11.16
C TYR A 207 -5.12 8.94 -11.24
N ASP A 208 -5.78 9.05 -10.10
CA ASP A 208 -7.25 9.21 -9.98
C ASP A 208 -7.75 10.47 -10.70
N ALA A 209 -6.96 11.54 -10.65
CA ALA A 209 -7.22 12.78 -11.39
C ALA A 209 -7.15 12.65 -12.90
N GLY A 210 -6.68 11.52 -13.43
CA GLY A 210 -6.37 11.39 -14.83
C GLY A 210 -5.21 12.29 -15.26
N ASP A 211 -4.27 12.63 -14.37
CA ASP A 211 -3.07 13.37 -14.77
C ASP A 211 -2.37 12.61 -15.89
N HIS A 212 -2.33 13.22 -17.07
CA HIS A 212 -1.96 12.52 -18.29
C HIS A 212 -0.55 11.93 -18.22
N LYS A 213 0.39 12.60 -17.55
CA LYS A 213 1.75 12.10 -17.35
C LYS A 213 1.74 10.87 -16.43
N THR A 214 1.04 10.95 -15.30
CA THR A 214 0.93 9.85 -14.33
C THR A 214 0.25 8.64 -14.95
N VAL A 215 -0.89 8.81 -15.62
CA VAL A 215 -1.60 7.72 -16.31
C VAL A 215 -0.72 7.05 -17.37
N ARG A 216 -0.06 7.85 -18.22
CA ARG A 216 0.82 7.33 -19.26
C ARG A 216 2.00 6.54 -18.67
N ASN A 217 2.60 7.04 -17.58
CA ASN A 217 3.71 6.35 -16.92
C ASN A 217 3.28 4.99 -16.34
N VAL A 218 2.10 4.90 -15.76
CA VAL A 218 1.54 3.64 -15.26
C VAL A 218 1.28 2.67 -16.42
N ALA A 219 0.65 3.14 -17.50
CA ALA A 219 0.41 2.31 -18.68
C ALA A 219 1.72 1.74 -19.25
N SER A 220 2.72 2.59 -19.47
CA SER A 220 4.04 2.16 -19.96
C SER A 220 4.76 1.21 -19.00
N LEU A 221 4.60 1.38 -17.68
CA LEU A 221 5.15 0.45 -16.70
C LEU A 221 4.54 -0.95 -16.86
N VAL A 222 3.22 -1.03 -17.02
CA VAL A 222 2.50 -2.30 -17.17
C VAL A 222 2.85 -2.96 -18.50
N GLU A 223 2.84 -2.22 -19.60
CA GLU A 223 3.18 -2.73 -20.93
C GLU A 223 4.60 -3.30 -20.96
N ASN A 224 5.59 -2.56 -20.44
CA ASN A 224 6.98 -3.04 -20.37
C ASN A 224 7.11 -4.29 -19.48
N ALA A 225 6.38 -4.36 -18.37
CA ALA A 225 6.38 -5.53 -17.50
C ALA A 225 5.80 -6.75 -18.21
N VAL A 226 4.69 -6.59 -18.93
CA VAL A 226 4.04 -7.65 -19.72
C VAL A 226 4.96 -8.15 -20.82
N THR A 227 5.58 -7.26 -21.61
CA THR A 227 6.54 -7.65 -22.66
C THR A 227 7.70 -8.46 -22.08
N LYS A 228 8.33 -7.95 -21.01
CA LYS A 228 9.43 -8.67 -20.34
C LYS A 228 8.97 -10.04 -19.83
N TRP A 229 7.77 -10.13 -19.26
CA TRP A 229 7.29 -11.38 -18.70
C TRP A 229 6.93 -12.41 -19.77
N ALA A 230 6.38 -11.97 -20.91
CA ALA A 230 6.16 -12.81 -22.07
C ALA A 230 7.48 -13.42 -22.60
N GLU A 231 8.56 -12.63 -22.65
CA GLU A 231 9.90 -13.13 -23.02
C GLU A 231 10.44 -14.18 -22.03
N VAL A 232 10.21 -13.97 -20.72
CA VAL A 232 10.58 -14.92 -19.67
C VAL A 232 9.83 -16.24 -19.87
N VAL A 233 8.51 -16.20 -20.03
CA VAL A 233 7.68 -17.39 -20.28
C VAL A 233 8.15 -18.10 -21.54
N ALA A 234 8.29 -17.38 -22.66
CA ALA A 234 8.75 -17.96 -23.92
C ALA A 234 10.12 -18.65 -23.78
N THR A 235 11.05 -18.03 -23.04
CA THR A 235 12.37 -18.61 -22.77
C THR A 235 12.28 -19.90 -21.96
N LEU A 236 11.49 -19.90 -20.89
CA LEU A 236 11.33 -21.07 -20.01
C LEU A 236 10.58 -22.21 -20.70
N THR A 237 9.58 -21.91 -21.51
CA THR A 237 8.86 -22.90 -22.32
C THR A 237 9.76 -23.50 -23.41
N GLY A 238 10.56 -22.67 -24.10
CA GLY A 238 11.50 -23.14 -25.13
C GLY A 238 12.74 -23.84 -24.58
N ARG A 239 13.09 -23.59 -23.31
CA ARG A 239 14.26 -24.15 -22.62
C ARG A 239 13.88 -24.55 -21.18
N PRO A 240 13.11 -25.65 -21.01
CA PRO A 240 12.59 -26.05 -19.70
C PRO A 240 13.69 -26.56 -18.75
N VAL A 241 14.88 -26.90 -19.24
CA VAL A 241 16.01 -27.31 -18.41
C VAL A 241 17.12 -26.26 -18.47
N GLY A 242 17.46 -25.71 -17.30
CA GLY A 242 18.46 -24.66 -17.14
C GLY A 242 19.75 -25.12 -16.44
N ALA A 243 20.51 -24.14 -15.95
CA ALA A 243 21.67 -24.37 -15.10
C ALA A 243 21.27 -24.65 -13.63
N ASN A 244 20.12 -24.13 -13.20
CA ASN A 244 19.62 -24.24 -11.82
C ASN A 244 18.13 -24.58 -11.72
N TYR A 245 17.49 -25.01 -12.81
CA TYR A 245 16.08 -25.41 -12.83
C TYR A 245 15.82 -26.56 -13.80
N ASP A 246 14.78 -27.34 -13.51
CA ASP A 246 14.15 -28.28 -14.43
C ASP A 246 12.63 -28.13 -14.32
N PHE A 247 12.05 -27.54 -15.36
CA PHE A 247 10.63 -27.29 -15.52
C PHE A 247 10.00 -28.23 -16.56
N SER A 248 10.70 -29.30 -16.97
CA SER A 248 10.24 -30.25 -18.01
C SER A 248 8.95 -30.98 -17.63
N ARG A 249 8.65 -31.08 -16.33
CA ARG A 249 7.39 -31.65 -15.84
C ARG A 249 6.15 -30.81 -16.16
N TYR A 250 6.34 -29.51 -16.41
CA TYR A 250 5.24 -28.61 -16.67
C TYR A 250 4.95 -28.59 -18.16
N ARG A 251 3.72 -28.94 -18.52
CA ARG A 251 3.22 -28.82 -19.89
C ARG A 251 2.96 -27.35 -20.26
N ARG A 252 2.61 -26.53 -19.27
CA ARG A 252 2.28 -25.12 -19.44
C ARG A 252 2.99 -24.28 -18.39
N ILE A 253 3.51 -23.13 -18.82
CA ILE A 253 3.99 -22.08 -17.92
C ILE A 253 3.14 -20.85 -18.23
N LEU A 254 2.34 -20.42 -17.26
CA LEU A 254 1.55 -19.20 -17.32
C LEU A 254 2.33 -18.08 -16.65
N GLY A 255 2.42 -16.93 -17.31
CA GLY A 255 3.06 -15.75 -16.76
C GLY A 255 2.13 -14.56 -16.78
N THR A 256 1.88 -13.96 -15.61
CA THR A 256 1.09 -12.73 -15.49
C THR A 256 1.84 -11.65 -14.69
N VAL A 257 1.53 -10.39 -14.98
CA VAL A 257 1.81 -9.25 -14.11
C VAL A 257 0.63 -9.06 -13.16
N CYS A 258 0.91 -8.79 -11.88
CA CYS A 258 -0.10 -8.51 -10.86
C CYS A 258 0.14 -7.14 -10.22
N LEU A 259 -0.93 -6.34 -10.08
CA LEU A 259 -0.92 -5.02 -9.47
C LEU A 259 -1.95 -4.92 -8.35
N PRO A 260 -1.79 -4.02 -7.35
CA PRO A 260 -2.78 -3.86 -6.28
C PRO A 260 -4.18 -3.45 -6.77
N HIS A 261 -4.28 -2.79 -7.91
CA HIS A 261 -5.50 -2.29 -8.51
C HIS A 261 -5.45 -2.47 -10.03
N THR A 262 -6.59 -2.39 -10.73
CA THR A 262 -6.63 -2.47 -12.19
C THR A 262 -6.12 -1.16 -12.80
N PRO A 263 -4.95 -1.15 -13.48
CA PRO A 263 -4.48 0.04 -14.15
C PRO A 263 -5.18 0.21 -15.51
N TYR A 264 -5.47 1.44 -15.88
CA TYR A 264 -5.69 1.83 -17.27
C TYR A 264 -4.49 1.40 -18.13
N THR A 265 -4.79 0.61 -19.16
CA THR A 265 -3.90 0.25 -20.26
C THR A 265 -4.71 0.27 -21.56
N SER A 266 -4.04 0.50 -22.69
CA SER A 266 -4.70 0.40 -23.99
C SER A 266 -4.99 -1.07 -24.31
N LEU A 267 -6.00 -1.33 -25.16
CA LEU A 267 -6.20 -2.66 -25.72
C LEU A 267 -4.91 -3.13 -26.43
N GLY A 268 -4.46 -4.33 -26.09
CA GLY A 268 -3.19 -4.87 -26.55
C GLY A 268 -2.65 -5.95 -25.61
N PRO A 269 -1.33 -6.22 -25.63
CA PRO A 269 -0.71 -7.34 -24.92
C PRO A 269 -1.07 -7.40 -23.43
N ALA A 270 -1.17 -6.25 -22.74
CA ALA A 270 -1.52 -6.21 -21.32
C ALA A 270 -2.93 -6.73 -21.02
N THR A 271 -3.87 -6.54 -21.96
CA THR A 271 -5.27 -6.94 -21.83
C THR A 271 -5.56 -8.34 -22.40
N GLU A 272 -4.58 -8.97 -23.05
CA GLU A 272 -4.74 -10.30 -23.66
C GLU A 272 -5.02 -11.36 -22.61
N VAL A 273 -5.99 -12.24 -22.90
CA VAL A 273 -6.31 -13.39 -22.07
C VAL A 273 -5.32 -14.51 -22.36
N ILE A 274 -4.56 -14.93 -21.35
CA ILE A 274 -3.53 -15.97 -21.43
C ILE A 274 -4.02 -17.34 -20.95
N ASP A 275 -5.07 -17.36 -20.13
CA ASP A 275 -5.73 -18.57 -19.65
C ASP A 275 -7.19 -18.27 -19.25
N THR A 276 -8.01 -19.30 -19.11
CA THR A 276 -9.37 -19.20 -18.57
C THR A 276 -9.61 -20.38 -17.65
N ASN A 277 -10.02 -20.12 -16.41
CA ASN A 277 -10.26 -21.18 -15.43
C ASN A 277 -11.55 -21.97 -15.74
N ALA A 278 -11.82 -23.00 -14.96
CA ALA A 278 -12.99 -23.88 -15.14
C ALA A 278 -14.34 -23.14 -15.02
N GLN A 279 -14.37 -21.99 -14.33
CA GLN A 279 -15.54 -21.14 -14.14
C GLN A 279 -15.67 -20.05 -15.20
N GLY A 280 -14.84 -20.06 -16.24
CA GLY A 280 -14.87 -19.07 -17.32
C GLY A 280 -14.25 -17.72 -16.95
N GLN A 281 -13.56 -17.61 -15.81
CA GLN A 281 -12.85 -16.39 -15.43
C GLN A 281 -11.55 -16.30 -16.23
N PRO A 282 -11.26 -15.17 -16.89
CA PRO A 282 -10.04 -14.99 -17.66
C PRO A 282 -8.85 -14.58 -16.77
N LEU A 283 -7.69 -15.18 -17.02
CA LEU A 283 -6.40 -14.63 -16.60
C LEU A 283 -5.83 -13.80 -17.74
N ARG A 284 -5.55 -12.53 -17.50
CA ARG A 284 -4.88 -11.67 -18.49
C ARG A 284 -3.37 -11.65 -18.32
N ALA A 285 -2.65 -11.05 -19.26
CA ALA A 285 -1.22 -10.83 -19.11
C ALA A 285 -0.90 -9.83 -17.99
N ALA A 286 -1.79 -8.87 -17.72
CA ALA A 286 -1.78 -8.03 -16.53
C ALA A 286 -3.13 -8.10 -15.82
N ASN A 287 -3.12 -8.29 -14.49
CA ASN A 287 -4.31 -8.36 -13.65
C ASN A 287 -4.13 -7.49 -12.40
N SER A 288 -5.23 -7.02 -11.84
CA SER A 288 -5.26 -6.60 -10.45
C SER A 288 -5.19 -7.79 -9.51
N PHE A 289 -4.94 -7.51 -8.23
CA PHE A 289 -4.96 -8.51 -7.17
C PHE A 289 -6.31 -9.24 -7.10
N GLU A 290 -7.41 -8.50 -7.25
CA GLU A 290 -8.77 -9.06 -7.21
C GLU A 290 -9.08 -9.92 -8.45
N GLU A 291 -8.63 -9.50 -9.63
CA GLU A 291 -8.78 -10.29 -10.87
C GLU A 291 -8.00 -11.60 -10.77
N LEU A 292 -6.77 -11.57 -10.26
CA LEU A 292 -5.97 -12.77 -10.01
C LEU A 292 -6.66 -13.68 -8.97
N ALA A 293 -7.14 -13.12 -7.85
CA ALA A 293 -7.86 -13.88 -6.83
C ALA A 293 -9.10 -14.58 -7.40
N THR A 294 -9.85 -13.88 -8.25
CA THR A 294 -11.03 -14.41 -8.94
C THR A 294 -10.67 -15.56 -9.88
N TRP A 295 -9.60 -15.43 -10.66
CA TRP A 295 -9.14 -16.51 -11.55
C TRP A 295 -8.60 -17.72 -10.77
N LEU A 296 -7.91 -17.50 -9.65
CA LEU A 296 -7.43 -18.56 -8.75
C LEU A 296 -8.56 -19.33 -8.05
N GLY A 297 -9.79 -18.80 -8.08
CA GLY A 297 -10.94 -19.37 -7.38
C GLY A 297 -10.90 -19.16 -5.88
N ALA A 298 -10.24 -18.09 -5.41
CA ALA A 298 -10.28 -17.70 -4.01
C ALA A 298 -11.73 -17.34 -3.61
N GLU A 299 -12.18 -17.85 -2.46
CA GLU A 299 -13.47 -17.44 -1.91
C GLU A 299 -13.43 -15.93 -1.62
N LYS A 300 -14.53 -15.23 -1.93
CA LYS A 300 -14.67 -13.82 -1.54
C LYS A 300 -14.74 -13.77 -0.01
N GLY A 301 -13.65 -13.33 0.62
CA GLY A 301 -13.62 -13.00 2.05
C GLY A 301 -14.45 -11.79 2.40
#